data_AF-A0A7K0A7V6-F1
#
_entry.id   AF-A0A7K0A7V6-F1
#
_cell.length_a   1.000
_cell.length_b   1.000
_cell.length_c   1.000
_cell.angle_alpha   90.00
_cell.angle_beta   90.00
_cell.angle_gamma   90.00
#
_symmetry.space_group_name_H-M   'P 1'
#
loop_
_entity.id
_entity.type
_entity.pdbx_description
1 polymer ?
#
loop_
_entity_poly.entity_id
_entity_poly.type
_entity_poly.pdbx_seq_one_letter_code
_entity_poly.pdbx_strand_id
1 'polypeptide(L)'
;GDLDAVVIGAFLDHLEAERHNSVRTRNNRLAAIHSLFAYAALRHPEHAALIQRVLAIPAKRTDRQLVSFLTGEEVDALLAAPDRGTWVGRRDRALLLVAIHTGLRVSELTSLACRDVELGTGAHLRCHGKGRKKRITPLTTEVCAVLRVWLAERRGTPSDAVFPSRRGGPLSSDAVAVLVARHVRTAASRCGPPPAMRSST
;
A
#
# COMPACT_ATOMS: atom_id res chain seq x y z
N GLY A 1 -20.32 -20.53 -27.80
CA GLY A 1 -20.93 -20.31 -26.48
C GLY A 1 -20.97 -18.82 -26.29
N ASP A 2 -22.15 -18.23 -26.34
CA ASP A 2 -22.29 -16.77 -26.44
C ASP A 2 -22.04 -16.12 -25.08
N LEU A 3 -21.04 -15.24 -25.03
CA LEU A 3 -20.66 -14.48 -23.85
C LEU A 3 -21.67 -13.34 -23.64
N ASP A 4 -22.80 -13.64 -22.99
CA ASP A 4 -23.90 -12.70 -22.77
C ASP A 4 -24.04 -12.26 -21.30
N ALA A 5 -25.02 -11.41 -21.03
CA ALA A 5 -25.26 -10.87 -19.69
C ALA A 5 -25.65 -11.95 -18.67
N VAL A 6 -26.28 -13.05 -19.09
CA VAL A 6 -26.69 -14.16 -18.22
C VAL A 6 -25.46 -14.95 -17.80
N VAL A 7 -24.60 -15.30 -18.74
CA VAL A 7 -23.34 -16.02 -18.48
C VAL A 7 -22.41 -15.18 -17.59
N ILE A 8 -22.31 -13.87 -17.85
CA ILE A 8 -21.51 -12.95 -17.03
C ILE A 8 -22.11 -12.81 -15.62
N GLY A 9 -23.43 -12.70 -15.50
CA GLY A 9 -24.12 -12.69 -14.21
C GLY A 9 -23.81 -13.94 -13.39
N ALA A 10 -24.00 -15.12 -13.98
CA ALA A 10 -23.72 -16.40 -13.35
C ALA A 10 -22.25 -16.54 -12.94
N PHE A 11 -21.31 -16.07 -13.77
CA PHE A 11 -19.89 -16.04 -13.44
C PHE A 11 -19.62 -15.15 -12.21
N LEU A 12 -20.21 -13.96 -12.13
CA LEU A 12 -20.03 -13.07 -10.99
C LEU A 12 -20.62 -13.66 -9.70
N ASP A 13 -21.75 -14.35 -9.80
CA ASP A 13 -22.36 -15.03 -8.65
C ASP A 13 -21.52 -16.23 -8.20
N HIS A 14 -20.98 -17.02 -9.13
CA HIS A 14 -20.01 -18.08 -8.84
C HIS A 14 -18.77 -17.53 -8.11
N LEU A 15 -18.25 -16.37 -8.52
CA LEU A 15 -17.11 -15.74 -7.84
C LEU A 15 -17.40 -15.41 -6.37
N GLU A 16 -18.64 -15.08 -6.02
CA GLU A 16 -19.03 -14.79 -4.64
C GLU A 16 -19.38 -16.07 -3.86
N ALA A 17 -20.27 -16.90 -4.41
CA ALA A 17 -20.83 -18.05 -3.71
C ALA A 17 -19.83 -19.19 -3.52
N GLU A 18 -19.08 -19.52 -4.58
CA GLU A 18 -18.20 -20.69 -4.59
C GLU A 18 -16.73 -20.33 -4.37
N ARG A 19 -16.31 -19.17 -4.86
CA ARG A 19 -14.91 -18.69 -4.70
C ARG A 19 -14.73 -17.77 -3.50
N HIS A 20 -15.80 -17.47 -2.77
CA HIS A 20 -15.81 -16.63 -1.57
C HIS A 20 -15.11 -15.27 -1.77
N ASN A 21 -15.14 -14.72 -2.98
CA ASN A 21 -14.60 -13.41 -3.23
C ASN A 21 -15.51 -12.35 -2.60
N SER A 22 -14.90 -11.32 -2.00
CA SER A 22 -15.64 -10.16 -1.54
C SER A 22 -16.41 -9.49 -2.69
N VAL A 23 -17.52 -8.81 -2.35
CA VAL A 23 -18.29 -7.96 -3.28
C VAL A 23 -17.39 -6.95 -4.01
N ARG A 24 -16.38 -6.43 -3.31
CA ARG A 24 -15.37 -5.53 -3.90
C ARG A 24 -14.55 -6.20 -4.98
N THR A 25 -14.04 -7.40 -4.71
CA THR A 25 -13.29 -8.19 -5.71
C THR A 25 -14.17 -8.52 -6.91
N ARG A 26 -15.42 -8.93 -6.67
CA ARG A 26 -16.42 -9.20 -7.73
C ARG A 26 -16.69 -7.95 -8.60
N ASN A 27 -16.90 -6.79 -7.98
CA ASN A 27 -17.08 -5.53 -8.71
C ASN A 27 -15.84 -5.10 -9.50
N ASN A 28 -14.62 -5.37 -9.01
CA ASN A 28 -13.39 -5.12 -9.79
C ASN A 28 -13.34 -6.01 -11.05
N ARG A 29 -13.82 -7.25 -10.98
CA ARG A 29 -13.94 -8.13 -12.16
C ARG A 29 -15.00 -7.61 -13.12
N LEU A 30 -16.16 -7.18 -12.62
CA LEU A 30 -17.21 -6.54 -13.42
C LEU A 30 -16.68 -5.28 -14.14
N ALA A 31 -15.88 -4.45 -13.47
CA ALA A 31 -15.28 -3.26 -14.09
C ALA A 31 -14.33 -3.62 -15.25
N ALA A 32 -13.55 -4.70 -15.13
CA ALA A 32 -12.71 -5.18 -16.22
C ALA A 32 -13.53 -5.68 -17.41
N ILE A 33 -14.63 -6.39 -17.14
CA ILE A 33 -15.59 -6.84 -18.16
C ILE A 33 -16.22 -5.63 -18.85
N HIS A 34 -16.70 -4.64 -18.10
CA HIS A 34 -17.24 -3.41 -18.66
C HIS A 34 -16.22 -2.68 -19.53
N SER A 35 -14.95 -2.61 -19.12
CA SER A 35 -13.89 -2.01 -19.92
C SER A 35 -13.70 -2.72 -21.26
N LEU A 36 -13.75 -4.06 -21.28
CA LEU A 36 -13.66 -4.85 -22.52
C LEU A 36 -14.86 -4.59 -23.44
N PHE A 37 -16.07 -4.61 -22.90
CA PHE A 37 -17.29 -4.42 -23.68
C PHE A 37 -17.48 -2.99 -24.17
N ALA A 38 -17.06 -1.99 -23.39
CA ALA A 38 -17.02 -0.60 -23.83
C ALA A 38 -16.05 -0.40 -25.00
N TYR A 39 -14.91 -1.08 -24.98
CA TYR A 39 -13.97 -1.09 -26.09
C TYR A 39 -14.55 -1.80 -27.33
N ALA A 40 -15.21 -2.95 -27.15
CA ALA A 40 -15.84 -3.69 -28.23
C ALA A 40 -16.98 -2.90 -28.89
N ALA A 41 -17.71 -2.08 -28.12
CA ALA A 41 -18.79 -1.23 -28.63
C ALA A 41 -18.34 -0.31 -29.78
N LEU A 42 -17.08 0.15 -29.74
CA LEU A 42 -16.51 1.04 -30.76
C LEU A 42 -16.16 0.32 -32.07
N ARG A 43 -16.12 -1.01 -32.07
CA ARG A 43 -15.57 -1.85 -33.16
C ARG A 43 -16.55 -2.85 -33.73
N HIS A 44 -17.54 -3.22 -32.93
CA HIS A 44 -18.52 -4.25 -33.25
C HIS A 44 -19.96 -3.74 -33.04
N PRO A 45 -20.40 -2.74 -33.81
CA PRO A 45 -21.76 -2.19 -33.70
C PRO A 45 -22.85 -3.24 -33.96
N GLU A 46 -22.55 -4.30 -34.73
CA GLU A 46 -23.44 -5.45 -34.95
C GLU A 46 -23.85 -6.17 -33.66
N HIS A 47 -23.07 -5.99 -32.58
CA HIS A 47 -23.35 -6.57 -31.27
C HIS A 47 -23.85 -5.55 -30.23
N ALA A 48 -24.25 -4.34 -30.65
CA ALA A 48 -24.62 -3.25 -29.74
C ALA A 48 -25.65 -3.65 -28.69
N ALA A 49 -26.71 -4.37 -29.07
CA ALA A 49 -27.76 -4.80 -28.13
C ALA A 49 -27.24 -5.76 -27.04
N LEU A 50 -26.32 -6.67 -27.39
CA LEU A 50 -25.68 -7.55 -26.42
C LEU A 50 -24.76 -6.75 -25.51
N ILE A 51 -23.93 -5.88 -26.09
CA ILE A 51 -22.96 -5.07 -25.35
C ILE A 51 -23.67 -4.17 -24.33
N GLN A 52 -24.77 -3.51 -24.73
CA GLN A 52 -25.58 -2.69 -23.83
C GLN A 52 -26.13 -3.48 -22.64
N ARG A 53 -26.60 -4.72 -22.86
CA ARG A 53 -27.08 -5.60 -21.77
C ARG A 53 -25.97 -5.96 -20.78
N VAL A 54 -24.75 -6.22 -21.26
CA VAL A 54 -23.60 -6.50 -20.40
C VAL A 54 -23.20 -5.27 -19.59
N LEU A 55 -23.12 -4.10 -20.23
CA LEU A 55 -22.78 -2.84 -19.56
C LEU A 55 -23.84 -2.37 -18.55
N ALA A 56 -25.08 -2.86 -18.69
CA ALA A 56 -26.18 -2.59 -17.76
C ALA A 56 -26.12 -3.44 -16.48
N ILE A 57 -25.22 -4.43 -16.37
CA ILE A 57 -25.08 -5.24 -15.16
C ILE A 57 -24.64 -4.34 -14.00
N PRO A 58 -25.42 -4.23 -12.91
CA PRO A 58 -25.09 -3.33 -11.83
C PRO A 58 -23.94 -3.87 -10.96
N ALA A 59 -23.06 -2.96 -10.55
CA ALA A 59 -22.16 -3.23 -9.43
C ALA A 59 -22.99 -3.38 -8.14
N LYS A 60 -22.65 -4.38 -7.32
CA LYS A 60 -23.28 -4.55 -6.00
C LYS A 60 -22.80 -3.43 -5.07
N ARG A 61 -23.68 -2.91 -4.21
CA ARG A 61 -23.28 -1.93 -3.18
C ARG A 61 -22.27 -2.59 -2.24
N THR A 62 -21.15 -1.92 -2.01
CA THR A 62 -20.16 -2.32 -1.00
C THR A 62 -20.08 -1.20 0.01
N ASP A 63 -20.00 -1.56 1.29
CA ASP A 63 -19.70 -0.58 2.31
C ASP A 63 -18.29 -0.02 2.08
N ARG A 64 -18.16 1.29 2.24
CA ARG A 64 -16.90 1.99 2.04
C ARG A 64 -16.21 2.02 3.39
N GLN A 65 -15.34 1.05 3.63
CA GLN A 65 -14.49 1.02 4.82
C GLN A 65 -13.88 2.41 5.02
N LEU A 66 -14.26 3.06 6.12
CA LEU A 66 -13.73 4.37 6.50
C LEU A 66 -12.22 4.23 6.62
N VAL A 67 -11.48 5.14 5.97
CA VAL A 67 -10.03 5.22 6.15
C VAL A 67 -9.79 5.63 7.59
N SER A 68 -9.43 4.68 8.44
CA SER A 68 -9.08 4.94 9.82
C SER A 68 -7.70 5.61 9.87
N PHE A 69 -7.59 6.72 10.59
CA PHE A 69 -6.33 7.40 10.88
C PHE A 69 -5.78 6.92 12.23
N LEU A 70 -4.47 7.06 12.41
CA LEU A 70 -3.84 6.88 13.72
C LEU A 70 -3.90 8.20 14.50
N THR A 71 -4.27 8.11 15.77
CA THR A 71 -4.11 9.12 16.82
C THR A 71 -2.64 9.28 17.19
N GLY A 72 -2.30 10.39 17.87
CA GLY A 72 -0.92 10.65 18.31
C GLY A 72 -0.37 9.55 19.22
N GLU A 73 -1.17 9.08 20.19
CA GLU A 73 -0.76 8.01 21.11
C GLU A 73 -0.46 6.70 20.39
N GLU A 74 -1.24 6.35 19.36
CA GLU A 74 -1.00 5.15 18.56
C GLU A 74 0.26 5.27 17.70
N VAL A 75 0.53 6.47 17.16
CA VAL A 75 1.77 6.76 16.45
C VAL A 75 2.97 6.60 17.38
N ASP A 76 2.91 7.18 18.57
CA ASP A 76 3.98 7.09 19.58
C ASP A 76 4.21 5.64 20.00
N ALA A 77 3.14 4.89 20.27
CA ALA A 77 3.22 3.47 20.61
C ALA A 77 3.84 2.63 19.48
N LEU A 78 3.47 2.91 18.23
CA LEU A 78 4.00 2.22 17.05
C LEU A 78 5.48 2.54 16.82
N LEU A 79 5.90 3.80 17.02
CA LEU A 79 7.30 4.21 16.90
C LEU A 79 8.19 3.72 18.04
N ALA A 80 7.59 3.43 19.21
CA ALA A 80 8.26 2.84 20.37
C ALA A 80 8.33 1.30 20.33
N ALA A 81 7.60 0.65 19.41
CA ALA A 81 7.51 -0.80 19.33
C ALA A 81 8.81 -1.49 18.86
N PRO A 82 9.57 -0.97 17.88
CA PRO A 82 10.80 -1.62 17.43
C PRO A 82 11.91 -1.57 18.48
N ASP A 83 12.58 -2.71 18.71
CA ASP A 83 13.72 -2.81 19.63
C ASP A 83 14.97 -2.08 19.09
N ARG A 84 15.25 -0.91 19.66
CA ARG A 84 16.38 -0.05 19.30
C ARG A 84 17.76 -0.65 19.67
N GLY A 85 17.81 -1.71 20.48
CA GLY A 85 19.04 -2.46 20.76
C GLY A 85 19.52 -3.27 19.55
N THR A 86 18.62 -3.66 18.66
CA THR A 86 18.95 -4.45 17.47
C THR A 86 19.06 -3.60 16.21
N TRP A 87 19.92 -4.00 15.29
CA TRP A 87 20.04 -3.37 13.97
C TRP A 87 18.70 -3.39 13.20
N VAL A 88 17.98 -4.51 13.27
CA VAL A 88 16.66 -4.66 12.62
C VAL A 88 15.62 -3.72 13.24
N GLY A 89 15.58 -3.58 14.57
CA GLY A 89 14.62 -2.67 15.19
C GLY A 89 14.94 -1.21 14.94
N ARG A 90 16.22 -0.82 14.85
CA ARG A 90 16.62 0.54 14.40
C ARG A 90 16.20 0.81 12.96
N ARG A 91 16.41 -0.14 12.04
CA ARG A 91 15.90 -0.08 10.65
C ARG A 91 14.39 0.13 10.63
N ASP A 92 13.66 -0.71 11.36
CA ASP A 92 12.20 -0.71 11.35
C ASP A 92 11.65 0.59 11.92
N ARG A 93 12.25 1.12 13.00
CA ARG A 93 11.90 2.43 13.55
C ARG A 93 12.10 3.54 12.54
N ALA A 94 13.24 3.58 11.85
CA ALA A 94 13.51 4.60 10.83
C ALA A 94 12.51 4.48 9.65
N LEU A 95 12.20 3.26 9.22
CA LEU A 95 11.21 2.98 8.17
C LEU A 95 9.81 3.47 8.57
N LEU A 96 9.34 3.11 9.77
CA LEU A 96 8.03 3.52 10.27
C LEU A 96 7.93 5.04 10.43
N LEU A 97 8.97 5.68 10.97
CA LEU A 97 9.02 7.13 11.14
C LEU A 97 8.92 7.84 9.78
N VAL A 98 9.70 7.42 8.79
CA VAL A 98 9.60 7.98 7.44
C VAL A 98 8.19 7.76 6.88
N ALA A 99 7.64 6.54 6.96
CA ALA A 99 6.33 6.24 6.42
C ALA A 99 5.23 7.14 7.02
N ILE A 100 5.24 7.34 8.34
CA ILE A 100 4.25 8.15 9.06
C ILE A 100 4.37 9.63 8.69
N HIS A 101 5.58 10.20 8.68
CA HIS A 101 5.75 11.63 8.41
C HIS A 101 5.60 12.02 6.94
N THR A 102 5.91 11.11 6.01
CA THR A 102 5.99 11.43 4.57
C THR A 102 4.78 10.92 3.77
N GLY A 103 4.02 9.98 4.34
CA GLY A 103 2.88 9.34 3.69
C GLY A 103 3.26 8.59 2.41
N LEU A 104 4.52 8.13 2.30
CA LEU A 104 4.98 7.39 1.12
C LEU A 104 4.26 6.06 0.99
N ARG A 105 3.95 5.69 -0.25
CA ARG A 105 3.41 4.35 -0.54
C ARG A 105 4.47 3.31 -0.25
N VAL A 106 4.04 2.10 0.13
CA VAL A 106 4.96 0.98 0.40
C VAL A 106 5.95 0.77 -0.76
N SER A 107 5.49 0.83 -2.01
CA SER A 107 6.36 0.68 -3.18
C SER A 107 7.43 1.79 -3.32
N GLU A 108 7.10 3.01 -2.90
CA GLU A 108 8.03 4.16 -2.91
C GLU A 108 9.05 4.00 -1.77
N LEU A 109 8.58 3.57 -0.59
CA LEU A 109 9.42 3.31 0.58
C LEU A 109 10.43 2.17 0.33
N THR A 110 9.99 1.09 -0.32
CA THR A 110 10.85 -0.07 -0.63
C THR A 110 11.84 0.19 -1.75
N SER A 111 11.58 1.17 -2.62
CA SER A 111 12.46 1.52 -3.74
C SER A 111 13.41 2.68 -3.45
N LEU A 112 13.27 3.33 -2.29
CA LEU A 112 14.12 4.44 -1.88
C LEU A 112 15.59 4.00 -1.73
N ALA A 113 16.48 4.62 -2.49
CA ALA A 113 17.92 4.40 -2.40
C ALA A 113 18.59 5.51 -1.56
N CYS A 114 19.77 5.24 -1.01
CA CYS A 114 20.45 6.23 -0.15
C CYS A 114 20.74 7.56 -0.84
N ARG A 115 21.00 7.55 -2.15
CA ARG A 115 21.10 8.79 -2.92
C ARG A 115 19.83 9.63 -2.82
N ASP A 116 18.65 9.01 -2.69
CA ASP A 116 17.37 9.73 -2.75
C ASP A 116 17.07 10.51 -1.46
N VAL A 117 17.93 10.42 -0.44
CA VAL A 117 17.81 11.10 0.84
C VAL A 117 18.75 12.32 0.88
N GLU A 118 18.18 13.52 0.95
CA GLU A 118 18.92 14.77 1.18
C GLU A 118 18.67 15.23 2.62
N LEU A 119 19.73 15.41 3.42
CA LEU A 119 19.65 15.75 4.85
C LEU A 119 20.32 17.09 5.21
N GLY A 120 20.83 17.81 4.19
CA GLY A 120 21.35 19.18 4.32
C GLY A 120 20.25 20.25 4.34
N THR A 121 20.57 21.43 3.83
CA THR A 121 19.61 22.54 3.72
C THR A 121 18.48 22.18 2.77
N GLY A 122 17.23 22.27 3.23
CA GLY A 122 16.07 21.83 2.46
C GLY A 122 15.91 20.31 2.42
N ALA A 123 16.15 19.64 3.56
CA ALA A 123 16.09 18.19 3.68
C ALA A 123 14.80 17.57 3.11
N HIS A 124 14.97 16.57 2.25
CA HIS A 124 13.87 15.97 1.51
C HIS A 124 14.18 14.55 1.01
N LEU A 125 13.12 13.83 0.64
CA LEU A 125 13.18 12.56 -0.09
C LEU A 125 12.80 12.74 -1.55
N ARG A 126 13.60 12.19 -2.45
CA ARG A 126 13.32 12.11 -3.88
C ARG A 126 12.55 10.82 -4.16
N CYS A 127 11.28 10.97 -4.49
CA CYS A 127 10.35 9.84 -4.62
C CYS A 127 10.01 9.59 -6.08
N HIS A 128 9.94 8.31 -6.48
CA HIS A 128 9.61 7.90 -7.83
C HIS A 128 8.18 7.34 -7.90
N GLY A 129 7.22 8.17 -8.30
CA GLY A 129 5.81 7.80 -8.36
C GLY A 129 5.38 7.09 -9.65
N LYS A 130 4.12 6.61 -9.66
CA LYS A 130 3.48 6.01 -10.85
C LYS A 130 3.51 7.01 -12.03
N GLY A 131 4.00 6.56 -13.18
CA GLY A 131 4.18 7.40 -14.38
C GLY A 131 5.53 8.13 -14.48
N ARG A 132 6.55 7.70 -13.72
CA ARG A 132 7.92 8.29 -13.70
C ARG A 132 7.98 9.76 -13.25
N LYS A 133 6.92 10.30 -12.63
CA LYS A 133 6.94 11.65 -12.05
C LYS A 133 7.77 11.64 -10.76
N LYS A 134 8.81 12.47 -10.72
CA LYS A 134 9.62 12.71 -9.52
C LYS A 134 8.82 13.62 -8.58
N ARG A 135 8.70 13.24 -7.31
CA ARG A 135 8.15 14.08 -6.24
C ARG A 135 9.23 14.33 -5.21
N ILE A 136 9.28 15.54 -4.68
CA ILE A 136 10.10 15.87 -3.52
C ILE A 136 9.18 15.88 -2.30
N THR A 137 9.56 15.14 -1.25
CA THR A 137 8.82 15.13 0.02
C THR A 137 9.71 15.72 1.11
N PRO A 138 9.35 16.87 1.69
CA PRO A 138 10.17 17.51 2.72
C PRO A 138 10.25 16.64 3.99
N LEU A 139 11.36 16.76 4.71
CA LEU A 139 11.60 16.04 5.96
C LEU A 139 11.59 17.00 7.15
N THR A 140 11.03 16.54 8.27
CA THR A 140 11.12 17.26 9.54
C THR A 140 12.49 17.05 10.18
N THR A 141 12.85 17.94 11.12
CA THR A 141 14.11 17.84 11.87
C THR A 141 14.25 16.51 12.61
N GLU A 142 13.15 16.00 13.18
CA GLU A 142 13.11 14.71 13.86
C GLU A 142 13.45 13.55 12.93
N VAL A 143 12.79 13.50 11.76
CA VAL A 143 13.05 12.45 10.77
C VAL A 143 14.50 12.52 10.28
N CYS A 144 15.01 13.74 10.07
CA CYS A 144 16.41 13.94 9.68
C CYS A 144 17.37 13.41 10.74
N ALA A 145 17.12 13.66 12.04
CA ALA A 145 17.97 13.16 13.12
C ALA A 145 18.06 11.64 13.13
N VAL A 146 16.91 10.95 12.98
CA VAL A 146 16.86 9.49 12.93
C VAL A 146 17.53 8.94 11.67
N LEU A 147 17.28 9.55 10.50
CA LEU A 147 17.90 9.13 9.24
C LEU A 147 19.42 9.33 9.23
N ARG A 148 19.95 10.41 9.84
CA ARG A 148 21.41 10.60 9.95
C ARG A 148 22.07 9.45 10.72
N VAL A 149 21.53 9.12 11.90
CA VAL A 149 22.04 8.01 12.72
C VAL A 149 21.94 6.68 11.96
N TRP A 150 20.78 6.42 11.35
CA TRP A 150 20.54 5.19 10.60
C TRP A 150 21.48 5.03 9.40
N LEU A 151 21.64 6.07 8.58
CA LEU A 151 22.49 6.03 7.39
C LEU A 151 23.97 5.89 7.75
N ALA A 152 24.42 6.57 8.81
CA ALA A 152 25.78 6.45 9.32
C ALA A 152 26.09 5.04 9.84
N GLU A 153 25.13 4.40 10.53
CA GLU A 153 25.24 3.02 10.98
C GLU A 153 25.25 2.02 9.82
N ARG A 154 24.35 2.22 8.84
CA ARG A 154 24.17 1.32 7.69
C ARG A 154 25.39 1.26 6.78
N ARG A 155 26.11 2.37 6.59
CA ARG A 155 27.32 2.49 5.75
C ARG A 155 27.18 1.95 4.31
N GLY A 156 25.99 2.03 3.72
CA GLY A 156 25.78 1.55 2.35
C GLY A 156 26.09 2.60 1.28
N THR A 157 26.08 2.16 0.03
CA THR A 157 26.42 3.00 -1.13
C THR A 157 25.23 3.89 -1.57
N PRO A 158 25.41 4.83 -2.51
CA PRO A 158 24.29 5.65 -3.01
C PRO A 158 23.18 4.86 -3.72
N SER A 159 23.49 3.73 -4.36
CA SER A 159 22.54 2.88 -5.10
C SER A 159 21.74 1.92 -4.22
N ASP A 160 22.11 1.87 -2.97
CA ASP A 160 21.78 0.85 -2.00
C ASP A 160 20.46 1.22 -1.31
N ALA A 161 19.59 0.24 -1.04
CA ALA A 161 18.26 0.52 -0.47
C ALA A 161 18.37 1.12 0.94
N VAL A 162 17.67 2.24 1.20
CA VAL A 162 17.69 2.92 2.52
C VAL A 162 17.28 1.98 3.64
N PHE A 163 16.29 1.12 3.39
CA PHE A 163 15.79 0.13 4.33
C PHE A 163 15.97 -1.29 3.75
N PRO A 164 17.14 -1.92 3.94
CA PRO A 164 17.40 -3.21 3.35
C PRO A 164 16.82 -4.35 4.20
N SER A 165 16.52 -5.46 3.54
CA SER A 165 16.28 -6.75 4.17
C SER A 165 17.54 -7.26 4.89
N ARG A 166 17.42 -8.35 5.65
CA ARG A 166 18.58 -9.02 6.27
C ARG A 166 19.60 -9.53 5.24
N ARG A 167 19.21 -9.66 3.97
CA ARG A 167 20.07 -10.07 2.86
C ARG A 167 20.70 -8.89 2.11
N GLY A 168 20.51 -7.65 2.58
CA GLY A 168 21.10 -6.43 1.97
C GLY A 168 20.29 -5.83 0.82
N GLY A 169 19.47 -6.61 0.11
CA GLY A 169 18.56 -6.11 -0.93
C GLY A 169 17.33 -5.36 -0.38
N PRO A 170 16.55 -4.67 -1.23
CA PRO A 170 15.35 -3.94 -0.81
C PRO A 170 14.31 -4.86 -0.14
N LEU A 171 13.52 -4.30 0.78
CA LEU A 171 12.37 -5.00 1.34
C LEU A 171 11.29 -5.19 0.26
N SER A 172 10.59 -6.32 0.28
CA SER A 172 9.37 -6.49 -0.51
C SER A 172 8.18 -5.82 0.19
N SER A 173 7.12 -5.52 -0.57
CA SER A 173 5.87 -5.00 0.00
C SER A 173 5.29 -5.93 1.07
N ASP A 174 5.36 -7.24 0.85
CA ASP A 174 4.89 -8.25 1.82
C ASP A 174 5.74 -8.25 3.08
N ALA A 175 7.07 -8.11 2.95
CA ALA A 175 7.96 -8.01 4.09
C ALA A 175 7.68 -6.75 4.93
N VAL A 176 7.34 -5.63 4.29
CA VAL A 176 6.90 -4.40 4.98
C VAL A 176 5.55 -4.64 5.68
N ALA A 177 4.58 -5.30 5.04
CA ALA A 177 3.30 -5.61 5.67
C ALA A 177 3.47 -6.47 6.93
N VAL A 178 4.29 -7.53 6.87
CA VAL A 178 4.60 -8.39 8.01
C VAL A 178 5.32 -7.61 9.13
N LEU A 179 6.26 -6.75 8.76
CA LEU A 179 6.98 -5.87 9.67
C LEU A 179 6.03 -4.93 10.42
N VAL A 180 5.14 -4.25 9.68
CA VAL A 180 4.15 -3.33 10.26
C VAL A 180 3.22 -4.09 11.18
N ALA A 181 2.64 -5.20 10.73
CA ALA A 181 1.73 -6.01 11.53
C ALA A 181 2.38 -6.50 12.84
N ARG A 182 3.66 -6.85 12.80
CA ARG A 182 4.43 -7.21 14.01
C ARG A 182 4.49 -6.07 15.01
N HIS A 183 4.93 -4.89 14.57
CA HIS A 183 5.10 -3.74 15.48
C HIS A 183 3.78 -3.17 15.98
N VAL A 184 2.75 -3.28 15.15
CA VAL A 184 1.38 -2.97 15.52
C VAL A 184 0.87 -3.88 16.64
N ARG A 185 1.11 -5.20 16.59
CA ARG A 185 0.78 -6.11 17.71
C ARG A 185 1.53 -5.74 18.99
N THR A 186 2.81 -5.40 18.87
CA THR A 186 3.62 -4.94 20.01
C THR A 186 3.09 -3.62 20.59
N ALA A 187 2.72 -2.65 19.75
CA ALA A 187 2.14 -1.37 20.18
C ALA A 187 0.80 -1.57 20.89
N ALA A 188 -0.07 -2.43 20.34
CA ALA A 188 -1.38 -2.74 20.92
C ALA A 188 -1.27 -3.36 22.32
N SER A 189 -0.20 -4.10 22.61
CA SER A 189 0.04 -4.65 23.96
C SER A 189 0.38 -3.59 25.01
N ARG A 190 0.80 -2.39 24.60
CA ARG A 190 1.21 -1.29 25.49
C ARG A 190 0.11 -0.25 25.71
N CYS A 191 -0.74 0.01 24.71
CA CYS A 191 -1.74 1.08 24.75
C CYS A 191 -3.19 0.61 24.47
N GLY A 192 -3.42 -0.70 24.35
CA GLY A 192 -4.67 -1.26 23.79
C GLY A 192 -4.68 -1.22 22.26
N PRO A 193 -5.56 -1.98 21.58
CA PRO A 193 -5.57 -2.03 20.13
C PRO A 193 -6.00 -0.69 19.53
N PRO A 194 -5.31 -0.19 18.49
CA PRO A 194 -5.69 1.06 17.85
C PRO A 194 -7.11 0.97 17.24
N PRO A 195 -8.04 1.97 17.39
CA PRO A 195 -9.28 2.07 16.62
C PRO A 195 -9.23 1.62 15.15
N ALA A 196 -8.12 1.90 14.44
CA ALA A 196 -7.91 1.46 13.05
C ALA A 196 -7.88 -0.07 12.83
N MET A 197 -7.75 -0.87 13.89
CA MET A 197 -7.64 -2.33 13.84
C MET A 197 -8.84 -3.08 14.40
N ARG A 198 -9.88 -2.38 14.88
CA ARG A 198 -11.04 -3.04 15.52
C ARG A 198 -12.02 -3.67 14.51
N SER A 199 -11.76 -3.53 13.21
CA SER A 199 -12.70 -3.90 12.13
C SER A 199 -12.18 -5.00 11.19
N SER A 200 -11.24 -5.84 11.64
CA SER A 200 -10.72 -6.99 10.85
C SER A 200 -11.12 -8.36 11.43
N THR A 201 -12.27 -8.46 12.10
CA THR A 201 -12.95 -9.74 12.36
C THR A 201 -14.13 -9.83 11.41
#